data_AF-A0A2N9MN42-F1
#
_entry.id   AF-A0A2N9MN42-F1
#
_cell.length_a   1.000
_cell.length_b   1.000
_cell.length_c   1.000
_cell.angle_alpha   90.00
_cell.angle_beta   90.00
_cell.angle_gamma   90.00
#
_symmetry.space_group_name_H-M   'P 1'
#
loop_
_entity.id
_entity.type
_entity.pdbx_description
1 polymer ?
#
loop_
_entity_poly.entity_id
_entity_poly.type
_entity_poly.pdbx_seq_one_letter_code
_entity_poly.pdbx_strand_id
1 'polypeptide(L)' 'MAVMLEVNRKRIQRLMRILGIEALYPKPNLSRPAAGHEIYPYLLRGVSIERPNPVWSADIT' A
#
# COMPACT_ATOMS: atom_id res chain seq x y z
N MET A 1 -2.77 -26.12 -4.87
CA MET A 1 -4.15 -26.45 -4.42
C MET A 1 -4.80 -27.52 -5.29
N ALA A 2 -5.06 -27.29 -6.59
CA ALA A 2 -5.70 -28.30 -7.45
C ALA A 2 -4.89 -29.60 -7.65
N VAL A 3 -3.55 -29.50 -7.79
CA VAL A 3 -2.64 -30.65 -7.96
C VAL A 3 -2.56 -31.52 -6.68
N MET A 4 -2.71 -30.90 -5.51
CA MET A 4 -2.72 -31.60 -4.21
C MET A 4 -4.07 -32.25 -3.89
N LEU A 5 -5.15 -31.81 -4.56
CA LEU A 5 -6.51 -32.29 -4.33
C LEU A 5 -6.97 -33.30 -5.40
N GLU A 6 -6.10 -33.72 -6.33
CA GLU A 6 -6.46 -34.58 -7.48
C GLU A 6 -7.69 -34.11 -8.29
N VAL A 7 -7.98 -32.80 -8.25
CA VAL A 7 -9.15 -32.20 -8.90
C VAL A 7 -8.70 -31.34 -10.07
N ASN A 8 -9.44 -31.42 -11.18
CA ASN A 8 -9.18 -30.61 -12.37
C ASN A 8 -9.16 -29.10 -12.04
N ARG A 9 -8.07 -28.42 -12.43
CA ARG A 9 -7.89 -26.95 -12.29
C ARG A 9 -9.10 -26.15 -12.77
N LYS A 10 -9.72 -26.54 -13.89
CA LYS A 10 -10.87 -25.83 -14.47
C LYS A 10 -12.09 -25.84 -13.52
N ARG A 11 -12.29 -26.94 -12.80
CA ARG A 11 -13.39 -27.09 -11.82
C ARG A 11 -13.19 -26.15 -10.64
N ILE A 12 -11.98 -26.12 -10.07
CA ILE A 12 -11.63 -25.22 -8.96
C ILE A 12 -11.83 -23.76 -9.37
N GLN A 13 -11.34 -23.36 -10.56
CA GLN A 13 -11.50 -21.98 -11.06
C GLN A 13 -12.97 -21.58 -11.24
N ARG A 14 -13.81 -22.48 -11.77
CA ARG A 14 -15.26 -22.24 -11.88
C ARG A 14 -15.89 -22.03 -10.50
N LEU A 15 -15.54 -22.85 -9.52
CA LEU A 15 -16.10 -22.75 -8.17
C LEU A 15 -15.65 -21.46 -7.46
N MET A 16 -14.38 -21.06 -7.58
CA MET A 16 -13.89 -19.78 -7.04
C MET A 16 -14.69 -18.60 -7.58
N ARG A 17 -15.02 -18.60 -8.89
CA ARG A 17 -15.87 -17.55 -9.50
C ARG A 17 -17.30 -17.54 -8.97
N ILE A 18 -17.92 -18.70 -8.79
CA ILE A 18 -19.29 -18.80 -8.24
C ILE A 18 -19.34 -18.33 -6.78
N LEU A 19 -18.29 -18.66 -6.01
CA LEU A 19 -18.18 -18.32 -4.60
C LEU A 19 -17.66 -16.88 -4.37
N GLY A 20 -17.31 -16.13 -5.41
CA GLY A 20 -16.74 -14.79 -5.28
C GLY A 20 -15.35 -14.76 -4.62
N ILE A 21 -14.60 -15.87 -4.69
CA ILE A 21 -13.25 -15.95 -4.13
C ILE A 21 -12.27 -15.34 -5.11
N GLU A 22 -11.72 -14.19 -4.75
CA GLU A 22 -10.74 -13.44 -5.53
C GLU A 22 -9.40 -13.32 -4.80
N ALA A 23 -8.33 -13.11 -5.57
CA ALA A 23 -7.02 -12.86 -4.99
C ALA A 23 -6.92 -11.40 -4.52
N LEU A 24 -6.70 -11.20 -3.23
CA LEU A 24 -6.31 -9.90 -2.71
C LEU A 24 -4.78 -9.77 -2.79
N TYR A 25 -4.31 -8.97 -3.74
CA TYR A 25 -2.88 -8.66 -3.82
C TYR A 25 -2.50 -7.58 -2.81
N PRO A 26 -1.31 -7.67 -2.19
CA PRO A 26 -0.82 -6.59 -1.35
C PRO A 26 -0.66 -5.31 -2.19
N LYS A 27 -1.20 -4.20 -1.69
CA LYS A 27 -0.92 -2.89 -2.26
C LYS A 27 0.54 -2.51 -2.02
N PRO A 28 1.15 -1.66 -2.86
CA PRO A 28 2.47 -1.10 -2.57
C PRO A 28 2.50 -0.49 -1.15
N ASN A 29 3.51 -0.85 -0.37
CA ASN A 29 3.69 -0.27 0.96
C ASN A 29 4.34 1.11 0.81
N LEU A 30 3.52 2.14 0.69
CA LEU A 30 3.94 3.53 0.51
C LEU A 30 4.70 4.09 1.74
N SER A 31 4.58 3.46 2.90
CA SER A 31 5.34 3.84 4.09
C SER A 31 6.78 3.32 4.06
N ARG A 32 7.11 2.35 3.19
CA ARG A 32 8.46 1.85 3.04
C ARG A 32 9.17 2.62 1.92
N PRO A 33 10.31 3.27 2.21
CA PRO A 33 11.09 3.92 1.17
C PRO A 33 11.60 2.90 0.15
N ALA A 34 11.68 3.31 -1.11
CA ALA A 34 12.33 2.53 -2.15
C ALA A 34 13.84 2.41 -1.88
N ALA A 35 14.48 1.40 -2.46
CA ALA A 35 15.93 1.25 -2.36
C ALA A 35 16.62 2.50 -2.94
N GLY A 36 17.50 3.15 -2.15
CA GLY A 36 18.17 4.38 -2.53
C GLY A 36 17.38 5.67 -2.29
N HIS A 37 16.16 5.61 -1.73
CA HIS A 37 15.41 6.81 -1.36
C HIS A 37 16.05 7.47 -0.12
N GLU A 38 16.52 8.69 -0.30
CA GLU A 38 17.09 9.50 0.78
C GLU A 38 15.99 9.99 1.73
N ILE A 39 16.23 9.87 3.03
CA ILE A 39 15.29 10.35 4.05
C ILE A 39 15.64 11.80 4.37
N TYR A 40 14.81 12.73 3.92
CA TYR A 40 14.94 14.13 4.29
C TYR A 40 14.37 14.36 5.69
N PRO A 41 15.12 15.02 6.59
CA PRO A 41 14.59 15.38 7.90
C PRO A 41 13.45 16.39 7.73
N TYR A 42 12.40 16.23 8.52
CA TYR A 42 11.31 17.21 8.56
C TYR A 42 11.81 18.50 9.22
N LEU A 43 12.12 19.50 8.41
CA LEU A 43 12.81 20.73 8.83
C LEU A 43 11.99 21.62 9.77
N LEU A 44 10.67 21.43 9.81
CA LEU A 44 9.78 22.15 10.73
C LEU A 44 9.67 21.46 12.11
N ARG A 45 10.36 20.33 12.32
CA ARG A 45 10.33 19.62 13.60
C ARG A 45 11.00 20.47 14.68
N GLY A 46 10.24 20.78 15.74
CA GLY A 46 10.75 21.55 16.89
C GLY A 46 10.80 23.06 16.70
N VAL A 47 10.24 23.58 15.60
CA VAL A 47 10.15 25.02 15.36
C VAL A 47 8.93 25.59 16.09
N SER A 48 9.15 26.58 16.96
CA SER A 48 8.07 27.35 17.60
C SER A 48 7.44 28.33 16.61
N ILE A 49 6.12 28.35 16.53
CA ILE A 49 5.32 29.20 15.63
C ILE A 49 4.77 30.37 16.45
N GLU A 50 5.52 31.48 16.51
CA GLU A 50 5.22 32.59 17.45
C GLU A 50 4.50 33.79 16.82
N ARG A 51 4.40 33.84 15.49
CA ARG A 51 3.76 34.93 14.74
C ARG A 51 2.88 34.40 13.62
N PRO A 52 2.01 35.21 13.00
CA PRO A 52 1.27 34.83 11.80
C PRO A 52 2.18 34.62 10.59
N ASN A 53 1.82 33.67 9.71
CA ASN A 53 2.53 33.33 8.47
C ASN A 53 4.02 32.86 8.55
N PRO A 54 4.46 32.05 9.53
CA PRO A 54 5.82 31.50 9.58
C PRO A 54 5.92 30.09 9.00
N VAL A 55 4.79 29.40 8.79
CA VAL A 55 4.70 28.03 8.26
C VAL A 55 3.52 27.95 7.30
N TRP A 56 3.73 27.28 6.16
CA TRP A 56 2.70 26.97 5.18
C TRP A 56 2.73 25.47 4.87
N SER A 57 1.56 24.89 4.60
CA SER A 57 1.42 23.51 4.17
C SER A 57 0.56 23.48 2.92
N ALA A 58 0.97 22.67 1.94
CA ALA A 58 0.19 22.38 0.76
C ALA A 58 0.18 20.86 0.56
N ASP A 59 -1.00 20.30 0.31
CA ASP A 59 -1.17 18.91 -0.06
C ASP A 59 -1.51 18.85 -1.56
N ILE A 60 -0.92 17.87 -2.25
CA ILE A 60 -1.15 17.65 -3.67
C ILE A 60 -1.64 16.20 -3.80
N THR A 61 -2.88 16.03 -4.24
CA THR A 61 -3.50 14.71 -4.48
C THR A 61 -3.22 14.22 -5.89
#